data_AF-A0A182NRU8-F1
#
_entry.id   AF-A0A182NRU8-F1
#
_cell.length_a   1.000
_cell.length_b   1.000
_cell.length_c   1.000
_cell.angle_alpha   90.00
_cell.angle_beta   90.00
_cell.angle_gamma   90.00
#
_symmetry.space_group_name_H-M   'P 1'
#
loop_
_entity.id
_entity.type
_entity.pdbx_description
1 polymer ?
#
loop_
_entity_poly.entity_id
_entity_poly.type
_entity_poly.pdbx_seq_one_letter_code
_entity_poly.pdbx_strand_id
1 'polypeptide(L)'
;MINRRKVFVPSVMTALLATLFLLIAVSFEPCSGHGRLIEPPSRASAWRYGFSTPPNYNDHELYCGGFNRQWQKNEGKCGECGDPFDAPVPRPHEFGGKWGQGVIVRRYKPGSTVTLRVELTASHMGYFEFRICDNVQAKQDCLDKHLMKIVSGTPSIPHPNDLKTRFYPRNGSRIYDMKAELPADLNCSNCVVQWKYIAGNNWGICPDGNGAVGCGPQEEFRACADVSVSDKDGQDNRTPLRPGQKPTPTRAPDSSTEPAAGEEPIEEPPKGVQYMGPLVAIMSLFLVLCGFAALYIYHYHGGRIKALMRWNREKTQTHRAETATAGPATAAAAAHHDLEANVPVPPPRTKRISNQIRDIDAQESSVLSGSTKRQSPLDITVSRKPSGTD
;
A
#
# COMPACT_ATOMS: atom_id res chain seq x y z
N MET A 1 32.54 21.55 -48.03
CA MET A 1 31.27 20.80 -48.15
C MET A 1 31.19 19.81 -46.99
N ILE A 2 30.29 20.05 -46.04
CA ILE A 2 30.12 19.22 -44.82
C ILE A 2 29.14 18.09 -45.14
N ASN A 3 29.64 16.85 -45.16
CA ASN A 3 28.82 15.67 -45.44
C ASN A 3 28.09 15.23 -44.16
N ARG A 4 26.90 15.80 -43.90
CA ARG A 4 26.03 15.36 -42.80
C ARG A 4 25.38 14.02 -43.17
N ARG A 5 25.95 12.90 -42.71
CA ARG A 5 25.28 11.60 -42.74
C ARG A 5 24.09 11.63 -41.78
N LYS A 6 22.87 11.79 -42.33
CA LYS A 6 21.63 11.61 -41.58
C LYS A 6 21.52 10.13 -41.20
N VAL A 7 21.57 9.84 -39.91
CA VAL A 7 21.27 8.52 -39.36
C VAL A 7 19.78 8.28 -39.58
N PHE A 8 19.45 7.48 -40.60
CA PHE A 8 18.06 7.13 -40.91
C PHE A 8 17.65 6.00 -39.97
N VAL A 9 17.12 6.36 -38.80
CA VAL A 9 16.41 5.38 -37.96
C VAL A 9 15.14 5.01 -38.72
N PRO A 10 14.91 3.73 -39.07
CA PRO A 10 13.74 3.35 -39.83
C PRO A 10 12.48 3.71 -39.04
N SER A 11 11.57 4.48 -39.65
CA SER A 11 10.31 4.99 -39.08
C SER A 11 9.48 3.92 -38.35
N VAL A 12 9.61 2.66 -38.80
CA VAL A 12 8.95 1.48 -38.22
C VAL A 12 9.49 1.13 -36.83
N MET A 13 10.80 1.29 -36.59
CA MET A 13 11.42 0.98 -35.31
C MET A 13 11.09 2.04 -34.25
N THR A 14 10.98 3.31 -34.66
CA THR A 14 10.48 4.39 -33.81
C THR A 14 9.00 4.20 -33.46
N ALA A 15 8.18 3.73 -34.40
CA ALA A 15 6.77 3.45 -34.16
C ALA A 15 6.56 2.26 -33.19
N LEU A 16 7.33 1.18 -33.35
CA LEU A 16 7.29 0.01 -32.45
C LEU A 16 7.76 0.32 -31.03
N LEU A 17 8.79 1.15 -30.88
CA LEU A 17 9.24 1.60 -29.56
C LEU A 17 8.23 2.54 -28.91
N ALA A 18 7.60 3.43 -29.68
CA ALA A 18 6.56 4.33 -29.19
C ALA A 18 5.30 3.57 -28.75
N THR A 19 4.85 2.57 -29.51
CA THR A 19 3.69 1.73 -29.12
C THR A 19 3.99 0.84 -27.93
N LEU A 20 5.19 0.26 -27.83
CA LEU A 20 5.61 -0.48 -26.65
C LEU A 20 5.66 0.41 -25.41
N PHE A 21 6.17 1.64 -25.54
CA PHE A 21 6.19 2.61 -24.45
C PHE A 21 4.78 3.03 -24.03
N LEU A 22 3.86 3.21 -24.98
CA LEU A 22 2.45 3.50 -24.72
C LEU A 22 1.73 2.33 -24.02
N LEU A 23 2.00 1.08 -24.44
CA LEU A 23 1.43 -0.12 -23.81
C LEU A 23 1.95 -0.33 -22.39
N ILE A 24 3.24 -0.07 -22.16
CA ILE A 24 3.84 -0.06 -20.82
C ILE A 24 3.20 1.06 -19.98
N ALA A 25 3.02 2.26 -20.52
CA ALA A 25 2.38 3.38 -19.82
C ALA A 25 0.91 3.10 -19.45
N VAL A 26 0.16 2.39 -20.29
CA VAL A 26 -1.26 2.03 -20.04
C VAL A 26 -1.40 0.84 -19.07
N SER A 27 -0.36 0.03 -18.90
CA SER A 27 -0.35 -1.14 -18.00
C SER A 27 -0.02 -0.77 -16.54
N PHE A 28 0.39 0.47 -16.27
CA PHE A 28 0.46 0.98 -14.90
C PHE A 28 -0.94 1.44 -14.48
N GLU A 29 -1.78 0.50 -14.05
CA GLU A 29 -2.75 0.87 -13.03
C GLU A 29 -1.93 1.40 -11.85
N PRO A 30 -2.07 2.67 -11.44
CA PRO A 30 -1.45 3.10 -10.20
C PRO A 30 -2.08 2.24 -9.12
N CYS A 31 -1.31 1.28 -8.59
CA CYS A 31 -1.66 0.59 -7.36
C CYS A 31 -1.65 1.64 -6.25
N SER A 32 -2.74 2.39 -6.14
CA SER A 32 -2.98 3.37 -5.09
C SER A 32 -3.33 2.59 -3.83
N GLY A 33 -2.31 2.00 -3.22
CA GLY A 33 -2.42 1.38 -1.91
C GLY A 33 -2.26 2.46 -0.84
N HIS A 34 -3.16 2.47 0.14
CA HIS A 34 -3.24 3.37 1.29
C HIS A 34 -3.66 2.55 2.54
N GLY A 35 -4.07 3.16 3.66
CA GLY A 35 -4.46 2.43 4.88
C GLY A 35 -5.91 2.67 5.31
N ARG A 36 -6.53 1.69 5.95
CA ARG A 36 -7.91 1.79 6.48
C ARG A 36 -8.02 1.26 7.90
N LEU A 37 -8.85 1.92 8.71
CA LEU A 37 -9.28 1.43 10.01
C LEU A 37 -10.42 0.42 9.80
N ILE A 38 -10.15 -0.83 10.16
CA ILE A 38 -11.06 -1.97 9.93
C ILE A 38 -11.66 -2.55 11.21
N GLU A 39 -11.13 -2.19 12.37
CA GLU A 39 -11.69 -2.56 13.68
C GLU A 39 -11.41 -1.44 14.68
N PRO A 40 -12.45 -0.82 15.27
CA PRO A 40 -13.83 -0.82 14.77
C PRO A 40 -13.87 -0.37 13.29
N PRO A 41 -14.69 -0.99 12.42
CA PRO A 41 -14.78 -0.56 11.03
C PRO A 41 -15.11 0.94 10.90
N SER A 42 -14.27 1.69 10.18
CA SER A 42 -14.52 3.11 9.96
C SER A 42 -15.80 3.37 9.15
N ARG A 43 -16.28 4.60 9.15
CA ARG A 43 -17.38 5.09 8.29
C ARG A 43 -17.20 4.71 6.81
N ALA A 44 -15.96 4.75 6.31
CA ALA A 44 -15.64 4.36 4.94
C ALA A 44 -15.60 2.85 4.72
N SER A 45 -15.23 2.06 5.75
CA SER A 45 -15.03 0.62 5.64
C SER A 45 -16.21 -0.22 6.15
N ALA A 46 -17.17 0.36 6.88
CA ALA A 46 -18.25 -0.36 7.55
C ALA A 46 -19.05 -1.27 6.60
N TRP A 47 -19.29 -0.83 5.37
CA TRP A 47 -19.99 -1.62 4.35
C TRP A 47 -19.31 -2.97 4.05
N ARG A 48 -17.97 -3.05 4.13
CA ARG A 48 -17.20 -4.30 3.92
C ARG A 48 -17.51 -5.35 4.99
N TYR A 49 -17.93 -4.88 6.17
CA TYR A 49 -18.25 -5.68 7.34
C TYR A 49 -19.76 -5.82 7.54
N GLY A 50 -20.54 -5.71 6.46
CA GLY A 50 -21.97 -6.04 6.45
C GLY A 50 -22.89 -5.01 7.08
N PHE A 51 -22.38 -3.83 7.46
CA PHE A 51 -23.22 -2.72 7.88
C PHE A 51 -23.93 -2.10 6.67
N SER A 52 -25.16 -1.63 6.87
CA SER A 52 -25.97 -1.00 5.83
C SER A 52 -25.56 0.47 5.58
N THR A 53 -24.28 0.69 5.30
CA THR A 53 -23.72 2.01 4.96
C THR A 53 -23.38 2.08 3.46
N PRO A 54 -23.43 3.26 2.81
CA PRO A 54 -23.00 3.41 1.42
C PRO A 54 -21.57 2.90 1.21
N PRO A 55 -21.28 2.17 0.12
CA PRO A 55 -19.93 1.72 -0.15
C PRO A 55 -19.00 2.88 -0.48
N ASN A 56 -17.81 2.87 0.12
CA ASN A 56 -16.64 3.60 -0.37
C ASN A 56 -15.60 2.57 -0.80
N TYR A 57 -15.35 2.42 -2.11
CA TYR A 57 -14.38 1.45 -2.63
C TYR A 57 -12.92 1.91 -2.44
N ASN A 58 -12.72 3.21 -2.22
CA ASN A 58 -11.45 3.85 -1.92
C ASN A 58 -11.36 4.18 -0.41
N ASP A 59 -11.92 3.32 0.44
CA ASP A 59 -11.93 3.50 1.90
C ASP A 59 -10.56 3.39 2.56
N HIS A 60 -9.54 2.95 1.82
CA HIS A 60 -8.13 3.09 2.22
C HIS A 60 -7.58 4.48 1.93
N GLU A 61 -8.22 5.30 1.10
CA GLU A 61 -7.71 6.57 0.62
C GLU A 61 -8.31 7.78 1.36
N LEU A 62 -8.21 7.79 2.70
CA LEU A 62 -8.57 8.96 3.52
C LEU A 62 -7.34 9.72 4.02
N TYR A 63 -6.64 10.33 3.07
CA TYR A 63 -5.28 10.89 3.14
C TYR A 63 -5.30 12.41 3.01
N CYS A 64 -6.33 13.05 3.60
CA CYS A 64 -6.49 14.50 3.65
C CYS A 64 -6.60 15.17 2.25
N GLY A 65 -6.99 14.39 1.24
CA GLY A 65 -7.05 14.82 -0.16
C GLY A 65 -5.70 14.80 -0.91
N GLY A 66 -4.68 14.15 -0.33
CA GLY A 66 -3.34 14.04 -0.90
C GLY A 66 -2.35 15.05 -0.32
N PHE A 67 -1.07 14.64 -0.25
CA PHE A 67 0.02 15.42 0.35
C PHE A 67 0.06 16.89 -0.12
N ASN A 68 0.04 17.14 -1.43
CA ASN A 68 0.13 18.49 -1.97
C ASN A 68 -1.10 19.34 -1.59
N ARG A 69 -2.31 18.76 -1.63
CA ARG A 69 -3.53 19.47 -1.25
C ARG A 69 -3.51 19.82 0.24
N GLN A 70 -3.08 18.87 1.09
CA GLN A 70 -2.95 19.11 2.52
C GLN A 70 -1.93 20.22 2.81
N TRP A 71 -0.71 20.12 2.33
CA TRP A 71 0.38 20.98 2.78
C TRP A 71 0.54 22.28 2.00
N GLN A 72 0.28 22.27 0.68
CA GLN A 72 0.47 23.47 -0.15
C GLN A 72 -0.79 24.34 -0.19
N LYS A 73 -1.98 23.73 -0.21
CA LYS A 73 -3.25 24.47 -0.29
C LYS A 73 -3.90 24.67 1.08
N ASN A 74 -3.93 23.61 1.89
CA ASN A 74 -4.67 23.61 3.16
C ASN A 74 -3.76 23.88 4.38
N GLU A 75 -2.52 24.33 4.19
CA GLU A 75 -1.59 24.70 5.28
C GLU A 75 -1.38 23.57 6.31
N GLY A 76 -1.32 22.33 5.86
CA GLY A 76 -1.18 21.14 6.71
C GLY A 76 -2.50 20.65 7.33
N LYS A 77 -3.61 21.38 7.15
CA LYS A 77 -4.91 21.04 7.74
C LYS A 77 -5.54 19.86 7.01
N CYS A 78 -6.26 19.05 7.78
CA CYS A 78 -6.96 17.86 7.33
C CYS A 78 -8.33 17.78 8.00
N GLY A 79 -9.34 17.27 7.29
CA GLY A 79 -10.65 17.00 7.87
C GLY A 79 -10.55 15.98 8.99
N GLU A 80 -11.46 16.04 9.96
CA GLU A 80 -11.44 15.24 11.17
C GLU A 80 -11.48 13.73 10.85
N CYS A 81 -12.14 13.35 9.76
CA CYS A 81 -12.26 11.96 9.32
C CYS A 81 -11.50 11.65 8.02
N GLY A 82 -10.49 12.45 7.67
CA GLY A 82 -9.54 12.17 6.58
C GLY A 82 -9.91 12.73 5.22
N ASP A 83 -11.04 13.43 5.15
CA ASP A 83 -11.43 14.24 3.99
C ASP A 83 -10.46 15.44 3.78
N PRO A 84 -10.37 15.97 2.55
CA PRO A 84 -9.67 17.24 2.33
C PRO A 84 -10.27 18.37 3.16
N PHE A 85 -9.42 19.16 3.81
CA PHE A 85 -9.87 20.22 4.71
C PHE A 85 -10.77 21.27 4.04
N ASP A 86 -10.53 21.57 2.78
CA ASP A 86 -11.31 22.52 1.97
C ASP A 86 -12.57 21.93 1.33
N ALA A 87 -12.94 20.68 1.65
CA ALA A 87 -14.23 20.12 1.26
C ALA A 87 -15.39 20.80 2.02
N PRO A 88 -16.59 20.92 1.41
CA PRO A 88 -17.77 21.45 2.08
C PRO A 88 -18.10 20.68 3.37
N VAL A 89 -18.57 21.40 4.39
CA VAL A 89 -18.99 20.82 5.67
C VAL A 89 -20.52 20.57 5.64
N PRO A 90 -21.03 19.43 6.15
CA PRO A 90 -20.28 18.30 6.68
C PRO A 90 -19.49 17.58 5.58
N ARG A 91 -18.21 17.31 5.85
CA ARG A 91 -17.37 16.58 4.89
C ARG A 91 -17.90 15.15 4.74
N PRO A 92 -17.62 14.47 3.62
CA PRO A 92 -18.27 13.18 3.33
C PRO A 92 -18.16 12.11 4.43
N HIS A 93 -17.07 12.07 5.19
CA HIS A 93 -16.86 11.13 6.30
C HIS A 93 -17.09 11.73 7.69
N GLU A 94 -17.49 13.00 7.79
CA GLU A 94 -17.95 13.64 9.02
C GLU A 94 -19.42 13.33 9.29
N PHE A 95 -19.88 13.55 10.53
CA PHE A 95 -21.26 13.28 10.89
C PHE A 95 -22.22 14.16 10.07
N GLY A 96 -23.25 13.53 9.49
CA GLY A 96 -24.15 14.18 8.53
C GLY A 96 -23.65 14.16 7.08
N GLY A 97 -22.41 13.73 6.83
CA GLY A 97 -21.88 13.45 5.49
C GLY A 97 -22.38 12.12 4.92
N LYS A 98 -22.07 11.87 3.63
CA LYS A 98 -22.48 10.67 2.88
C LYS A 98 -22.19 9.36 3.62
N TRP A 99 -21.03 9.24 4.26
CA TRP A 99 -20.59 8.05 4.99
C TRP A 99 -20.70 8.22 6.52
N GLY A 100 -20.87 9.43 7.03
CA GLY A 100 -21.04 9.71 8.46
C GLY A 100 -22.48 9.62 8.95
N GLN A 101 -23.09 8.44 8.77
CA GLN A 101 -24.49 8.16 9.13
C GLN A 101 -24.71 7.89 10.63
N GLY A 102 -23.65 7.84 11.44
CA GLY A 102 -23.74 7.58 12.89
C GLY A 102 -24.04 6.13 13.27
N VAL A 103 -23.71 5.17 12.38
CA VAL A 103 -23.95 3.74 12.59
C VAL A 103 -22.99 3.19 13.63
N ILE A 104 -23.52 2.79 14.80
CA ILE A 104 -22.71 2.20 15.87
C ILE A 104 -22.16 0.84 15.44
N VAL A 105 -20.85 0.78 15.17
CA VAL A 105 -20.17 -0.45 14.72
C VAL A 105 -19.65 -1.31 15.88
N ARG A 106 -19.44 -0.70 17.04
CA ARG A 106 -18.97 -1.36 18.27
C ARG A 106 -19.56 -0.75 19.54
N ARG A 107 -19.55 -1.56 20.59
CA ARG A 107 -19.99 -1.18 21.93
C ARG A 107 -18.91 -1.62 22.92
N TYR A 108 -18.50 -0.74 23.81
CA TYR A 108 -17.41 -0.98 24.75
C TYR A 108 -17.81 -0.64 26.18
N LYS A 109 -17.07 -1.20 27.13
CA LYS A 109 -17.20 -0.81 28.54
C LYS A 109 -16.22 0.32 28.87
N PRO A 110 -16.58 1.32 29.69
CA PRO A 110 -15.65 2.33 30.18
C PRO A 110 -14.39 1.69 30.79
N GLY A 111 -13.22 2.29 30.52
CA GLY A 111 -11.92 1.81 31.04
C GLY A 111 -11.42 0.47 30.47
N SER A 112 -12.14 -0.15 29.54
CA SER A 112 -11.75 -1.44 28.97
C SER A 112 -10.61 -1.31 27.96
N THR A 113 -9.86 -2.39 27.78
CA THR A 113 -8.92 -2.52 26.67
C THR A 113 -9.63 -3.01 25.42
N VAL A 114 -9.62 -2.20 24.37
CA VAL A 114 -10.27 -2.50 23.09
C VAL A 114 -9.30 -3.01 22.05
N THR A 115 -9.80 -3.81 21.11
CA THR A 115 -9.05 -4.20 19.91
C THR A 115 -9.19 -3.13 18.85
N LEU A 116 -8.06 -2.72 18.27
CA LEU A 116 -8.00 -1.84 17.11
C LEU A 116 -7.27 -2.57 15.99
N ARG A 117 -7.77 -2.54 14.76
CA ARG A 117 -7.10 -3.15 13.61
C ARG A 117 -7.04 -2.19 12.44
N VAL A 118 -5.86 -2.06 11.87
CA VAL A 118 -5.59 -1.21 10.71
C VAL A 118 -5.00 -2.09 9.61
N GLU A 119 -5.56 -2.00 8.42
CA GLU A 119 -4.99 -2.61 7.22
C GLU A 119 -4.22 -1.56 6.44
N LEU A 120 -2.91 -1.77 6.26
CA LEU A 120 -2.11 -1.03 5.30
C LEU A 120 -2.01 -1.82 3.99
N THR A 121 -2.58 -1.28 2.92
CA THR A 121 -2.37 -1.83 1.57
C THR A 121 -1.06 -1.34 0.96
N ALA A 122 -0.64 -0.11 1.29
CA ALA A 122 0.74 0.35 1.17
C ALA A 122 1.21 0.94 2.50
N SER A 123 2.41 0.57 2.96
CA SER A 123 3.00 1.14 4.17
C SER A 123 3.93 2.29 3.83
N HIS A 124 3.67 3.44 4.45
CA HIS A 124 4.48 4.66 4.33
C HIS A 124 5.31 4.90 5.61
N MET A 125 5.68 3.83 6.34
CA MET A 125 6.43 3.90 7.62
C MET A 125 5.68 4.71 8.69
N GLY A 126 6.32 5.55 9.51
CA GLY A 126 5.63 6.46 10.42
C GLY A 126 4.96 5.80 11.63
N TYR A 127 3.81 6.32 12.06
CA TYR A 127 3.11 5.85 13.26
C TYR A 127 1.59 6.11 13.25
N PHE A 128 0.85 5.27 13.98
CA PHE A 128 -0.57 5.44 14.26
C PHE A 128 -0.78 6.06 15.63
N GLU A 129 -1.78 6.92 15.73
CA GLU A 129 -2.38 7.38 16.97
C GLU A 129 -3.88 7.09 16.92
N PHE A 130 -4.46 6.88 18.09
CA PHE A 130 -5.90 6.68 18.21
C PHE A 130 -6.48 7.61 19.26
N ARG A 131 -7.60 8.24 18.93
CA ARG A 131 -8.31 9.17 19.79
C ARG A 131 -9.77 8.75 19.92
N ILE A 132 -10.43 9.18 20.98
CA ILE A 132 -11.88 8.99 21.13
C ILE A 132 -12.55 10.27 21.61
N CYS A 133 -13.65 10.65 20.96
CA CYS A 133 -14.48 11.77 21.36
C CYS A 133 -15.85 11.26 21.81
N ASP A 134 -16.38 11.83 22.88
CA ASP A 134 -17.71 11.55 23.44
C ASP A 134 -18.85 12.25 22.70
N ASN A 135 -18.52 13.09 21.71
CA ASN A 135 -19.44 13.80 20.84
C ASN A 135 -19.37 13.28 19.40
N VAL A 136 -20.53 13.02 18.81
CA VAL A 136 -20.67 12.49 17.44
C VAL A 136 -20.06 13.40 16.36
N GLN A 137 -19.99 14.71 16.61
CA GLN A 137 -19.38 15.68 15.70
C GLN A 137 -17.85 15.53 15.61
N ALA A 138 -17.23 14.89 16.60
CA ALA A 138 -15.82 14.51 16.60
C ALA A 138 -14.85 15.63 16.19
N LYS A 139 -15.11 16.86 16.66
CA LYS A 139 -14.18 17.97 16.44
C LYS A 139 -12.82 17.67 17.05
N GLN A 140 -11.76 18.16 16.42
CA GLN A 140 -10.39 17.75 16.75
C GLN A 140 -10.03 18.09 18.20
N ASP A 141 -10.53 19.20 18.72
CA ASP A 141 -10.40 19.60 20.13
C ASP A 141 -11.02 18.59 21.11
N CYS A 142 -12.14 17.97 20.74
CA CYS A 142 -12.74 16.88 21.52
C CYS A 142 -11.90 15.60 21.42
N LEU A 143 -11.45 15.22 20.22
CA LEU A 143 -10.62 14.03 20.00
C LEU A 143 -9.28 14.13 20.75
N ASP A 144 -8.68 15.31 20.78
CA ASP A 144 -7.39 15.56 21.43
C ASP A 144 -7.45 15.44 22.96
N LYS A 145 -8.65 15.50 23.57
CA LYS A 145 -8.83 15.24 25.01
C LYS A 145 -8.51 13.81 25.40
N HIS A 146 -8.77 12.84 24.53
CA HIS A 146 -8.60 11.42 24.83
C HIS A 146 -7.72 10.72 23.78
N LEU A 147 -6.42 11.03 23.81
CA LEU A 147 -5.40 10.22 23.13
C LEU A 147 -5.24 8.87 23.86
N MET A 148 -5.57 7.78 23.18
CA MET A 148 -5.59 6.45 23.77
C MET A 148 -4.18 5.88 23.92
N LYS A 149 -3.96 5.17 25.03
CA LYS A 149 -2.70 4.45 25.30
C LYS A 149 -2.75 3.07 24.68
N ILE A 150 -1.76 2.77 23.85
CA ILE A 150 -1.55 1.46 23.23
C ILE A 150 -0.83 0.56 24.24
N VAL A 151 -1.47 -0.57 24.56
CA VAL A 151 -0.99 -1.58 25.52
C VAL A 151 -0.09 -2.58 24.83
N SER A 152 -0.48 -3.01 23.63
CA SER A 152 0.25 -3.97 22.83
C SER A 152 -0.17 -3.88 21.37
N GLY A 153 0.63 -4.47 20.49
CA GLY A 153 0.21 -4.70 19.12
C GLY A 153 1.13 -5.67 18.40
N THR A 154 0.63 -6.22 17.30
CA THR A 154 1.31 -7.19 16.45
C THR A 154 1.09 -6.81 14.98
N PRO A 155 1.98 -7.23 14.07
CA PRO A 155 3.23 -7.96 14.28
C PRO A 155 4.43 -7.09 14.65
N SER A 156 4.24 -5.77 14.85
CA SER A 156 5.34 -4.86 15.18
C SER A 156 5.85 -5.09 16.61
N ILE A 157 7.17 -5.17 16.74
CA ILE A 157 7.84 -5.27 18.04
C ILE A 157 8.11 -3.84 18.53
N PRO A 158 7.62 -3.47 19.74
CA PRO A 158 7.90 -2.16 20.33
C PRO A 158 9.39 -1.94 20.60
N HIS A 159 9.90 -0.75 20.31
CA HIS A 159 11.24 -0.31 20.72
C HIS A 159 11.17 0.38 22.09
N PRO A 160 12.23 0.34 22.93
CA PRO A 160 12.23 1.01 24.24
C PRO A 160 11.91 2.51 24.22
N ASN A 161 12.19 3.18 23.11
CA ASN A 161 11.94 4.61 22.91
C ASN A 161 10.58 4.92 22.25
N ASP A 162 9.76 3.90 21.98
CA ASP A 162 8.44 4.11 21.39
C ASP A 162 7.50 4.74 22.42
N LEU A 163 6.77 5.78 22.01
CA LEU A 163 5.74 6.40 22.83
C LEU A 163 4.57 5.44 23.01
N LYS A 164 4.05 5.33 24.25
CA LYS A 164 2.89 4.47 24.56
C LYS A 164 1.59 4.91 23.88
N THR A 165 1.55 6.11 23.30
CA THR A 165 0.42 6.65 22.54
C THR A 165 0.57 6.45 21.03
N ARG A 166 1.66 5.82 20.58
CA ARG A 166 1.96 5.59 19.16
C ARG A 166 2.24 4.12 18.87
N PHE A 167 1.71 3.65 17.75
CA PHE A 167 2.05 2.34 17.19
C PHE A 167 2.86 2.53 15.92
N TYR A 168 3.99 1.85 15.78
CA TYR A 168 4.88 1.99 14.63
C TYR A 168 4.77 0.76 13.70
N PRO A 169 4.17 0.87 12.50
CA PRO A 169 3.94 -0.26 11.60
C PRO A 169 5.20 -0.66 10.81
N ARG A 170 6.18 -1.27 11.49
CA ARG A 170 7.51 -1.60 10.92
C ARG A 170 7.53 -2.79 9.96
N ASN A 171 6.45 -3.57 9.88
CA ASN A 171 6.39 -4.81 9.10
C ASN A 171 5.77 -4.63 7.69
N GLY A 172 5.79 -3.41 7.16
CA GLY A 172 5.29 -3.10 5.82
C GLY A 172 3.76 -3.17 5.69
N SER A 173 3.29 -3.44 4.47
CA SER A 173 1.86 -3.54 4.15
C SER A 173 1.26 -4.84 4.69
N ARG A 174 0.29 -4.72 5.60
CA ARG A 174 -0.46 -5.82 6.21
C ARG A 174 -1.51 -5.28 7.17
N ILE A 175 -2.23 -6.21 7.81
CA ILE A 175 -3.06 -5.91 8.96
C ILE A 175 -2.21 -5.86 10.23
N TYR A 176 -2.43 -4.81 11.02
CA TYR A 176 -1.87 -4.62 12.34
C TYR A 176 -2.99 -4.71 13.37
N ASP A 177 -2.77 -5.51 14.41
CA ASP A 177 -3.71 -5.70 15.50
C ASP A 177 -3.13 -5.03 16.74
N MET A 178 -3.88 -4.13 17.37
CA MET A 178 -3.46 -3.33 18.52
C MET A 178 -4.49 -3.46 19.64
N LYS A 179 -4.01 -3.27 20.86
CA LYS A 179 -4.82 -3.16 22.07
C LYS A 179 -4.63 -1.77 22.65
N ALA A 180 -5.72 -1.06 22.91
CA ALA A 180 -5.67 0.28 23.47
C ALA A 180 -6.62 0.43 24.66
N GLU A 181 -6.26 1.26 25.63
CA GLU A 181 -7.07 1.57 26.82
C GLU A 181 -8.06 2.70 26.52
N LEU A 182 -9.34 2.48 26.81
CA LEU A 182 -10.34 3.54 26.86
C LEU A 182 -10.24 4.33 28.18
N PRO A 183 -10.63 5.62 28.21
CA PRO A 183 -10.78 6.35 29.46
C PRO A 183 -11.81 5.69 30.38
N ALA A 184 -11.54 5.69 31.69
CA ALA A 184 -12.36 5.00 32.68
C ALA A 184 -13.70 5.68 32.95
N ASP A 185 -13.74 6.99 32.75
CA ASP A 185 -14.88 7.89 32.95
C ASP A 185 -15.68 8.16 31.66
N LEU A 186 -15.25 7.59 30.53
CA LEU A 186 -15.91 7.79 29.24
C LEU A 186 -17.25 7.04 29.17
N ASN A 187 -18.35 7.77 28.95
CA ASN A 187 -19.67 7.21 28.72
C ASN A 187 -20.39 8.02 27.62
N CYS A 188 -20.78 7.36 26.54
CA CYS A 188 -21.40 8.01 25.39
C CYS A 188 -22.19 7.02 24.54
N SER A 189 -23.36 7.45 24.05
CA SER A 189 -24.20 6.66 23.14
C SER A 189 -23.67 6.66 21.69
N ASN A 190 -23.00 7.74 21.31
CA ASN A 190 -22.43 7.98 19.98
C ASN A 190 -21.07 8.67 20.15
N CYS A 191 -20.05 7.86 20.44
CA CYS A 191 -18.66 8.27 20.49
C CYS A 191 -18.01 8.06 19.13
N VAL A 192 -16.90 8.74 18.87
CA VAL A 192 -16.14 8.56 17.63
C VAL A 192 -14.69 8.22 17.93
N VAL A 193 -14.25 7.06 17.46
CA VAL A 193 -12.83 6.68 17.45
C VAL A 193 -12.20 7.23 16.18
N GLN A 194 -11.14 8.03 16.32
CA GLN A 194 -10.31 8.49 15.20
C GLN A 194 -9.03 7.66 15.17
N TRP A 195 -8.77 6.98 14.06
CA TRP A 195 -7.43 6.56 13.69
C TRP A 195 -6.75 7.70 12.94
N LYS A 196 -5.53 8.03 13.33
CA LYS A 196 -4.67 8.98 12.66
C LYS A 196 -3.35 8.30 12.34
N TYR A 197 -2.96 8.31 11.08
CA TYR A 197 -1.69 7.77 10.61
C TYR A 197 -0.85 8.90 10.03
N ILE A 198 0.28 9.18 10.67
CA ILE A 198 1.30 10.07 10.12
C ILE A 198 2.33 9.19 9.44
N ALA A 199 2.46 9.32 8.12
CA ALA A 199 3.50 8.68 7.34
C ALA A 199 4.90 9.15 7.78
N GLY A 200 5.94 8.45 7.36
CA GLY A 200 7.32 8.73 7.76
C GLY A 200 8.34 8.47 6.67
N ASN A 201 7.93 8.55 5.41
CA ASN A 201 8.76 8.26 4.25
C ASN A 201 9.23 9.51 3.50
N ASN A 202 8.70 10.70 3.80
CA ASN A 202 9.17 11.94 3.20
C ASN A 202 10.40 12.48 3.94
N TRP A 203 11.35 13.06 3.20
CA TRP A 203 12.46 13.80 3.79
C TRP A 203 12.05 15.22 4.14
N GLY A 204 12.47 15.72 5.29
CA GLY A 204 12.24 17.11 5.71
C GLY A 204 13.14 17.53 6.86
N ILE A 205 12.92 18.75 7.35
CA ILE A 205 13.68 19.33 8.45
C ILE A 205 13.04 18.95 9.78
N CYS A 206 13.84 18.38 10.67
CA CYS A 206 13.47 18.01 12.02
C CYS A 206 13.50 19.24 12.96
N PRO A 207 12.91 19.16 14.17
CA PRO A 207 12.90 20.29 15.12
C PRO A 207 14.29 20.78 15.56
N ASP A 208 15.32 19.93 15.47
CA ASP A 208 16.72 20.26 15.76
C ASP A 208 17.43 20.96 14.58
N GLY A 209 16.73 21.20 13.47
CA GLY A 209 17.25 21.82 12.26
C GLY A 209 17.94 20.83 11.30
N ASN A 210 18.13 19.58 11.69
CA ASN A 210 18.74 18.57 10.82
C ASN A 210 17.72 18.01 9.83
N GLY A 211 18.19 17.59 8.65
CA GLY A 211 17.36 16.98 7.63
C GLY A 211 17.34 15.46 7.71
N ALA A 212 16.15 14.85 7.81
CA ALA A 212 16.00 13.40 7.86
C ALA A 212 14.68 12.91 7.24
N VAL A 213 14.63 11.61 6.92
CA VAL A 213 13.39 10.93 6.53
C VAL A 213 12.45 10.82 7.75
N GLY A 214 11.17 11.11 7.52
CA GLY A 214 10.14 11.16 8.56
C GLY A 214 10.01 12.50 9.28
N CYS A 215 10.83 13.49 8.92
CA CYS A 215 10.77 14.85 9.45
C CYS A 215 10.03 15.81 8.52
N GLY A 216 9.59 16.95 9.07
CA GLY A 216 8.81 17.94 8.34
C GLY A 216 7.42 17.43 7.93
N PRO A 217 6.79 18.07 6.93
CA PRO A 217 5.51 17.65 6.37
C PRO A 217 5.50 16.19 5.92
N GLN A 218 4.55 15.41 6.44
CA GLN A 218 4.31 14.02 6.06
C GLN A 218 2.87 13.85 5.55
N GLU A 219 2.64 12.85 4.72
CA GLU A 219 1.27 12.46 4.38
C GLU A 219 0.53 11.98 5.65
N GLU A 220 -0.73 12.38 5.77
CA GLU A 220 -1.56 12.04 6.91
C GLU A 220 -2.82 11.33 6.44
N PHE A 221 -3.19 10.28 7.15
CA PHE A 221 -4.45 9.57 6.96
C PHE A 221 -5.28 9.67 8.22
N ARG A 222 -6.60 9.78 8.06
CA ARG A 222 -7.52 9.68 9.19
C ARG A 222 -8.74 8.86 8.82
N ALA A 223 -9.30 8.18 9.82
CA ALA A 223 -10.60 7.53 9.67
C ALA A 223 -11.36 7.59 11.00
N CYS A 224 -12.68 7.75 10.90
CA CYS A 224 -13.58 7.80 12.06
C CYS A 224 -14.46 6.57 12.11
N ALA A 225 -14.70 6.01 13.30
CA ALA A 225 -15.65 4.93 13.55
C ALA A 225 -16.61 5.30 14.67
N ASP A 226 -17.91 5.11 14.46
CA ASP A 226 -18.94 5.43 15.45
C ASP A 226 -19.16 4.25 16.40
N VAL A 227 -19.02 4.48 17.71
CA VAL A 227 -19.09 3.45 18.76
C VAL A 227 -19.96 3.91 19.94
N SER A 228 -20.39 3.00 20.80
CA SER A 228 -20.96 3.35 22.12
C SER A 228 -20.06 2.88 23.24
N VAL A 229 -20.05 3.62 24.35
CA VAL A 229 -19.35 3.24 25.58
C VAL A 229 -20.33 3.38 26.74
N SER A 230 -20.65 2.28 27.42
CA SER A 230 -21.53 2.30 28.59
C SER A 230 -21.30 1.12 29.52
N ASP A 231 -21.67 1.24 30.80
CA ASP A 231 -21.53 0.13 31.77
C ASP A 231 -22.41 -1.09 31.46
N LYS A 232 -23.46 -0.88 30.65
CA LYS A 232 -24.37 -1.94 30.19
C LYS A 232 -23.77 -2.74 29.03
N ASP A 233 -22.77 -2.19 28.36
CA ASP A 233 -22.08 -2.87 27.27
C ASP A 233 -21.10 -3.89 27.87
N GLY A 234 -21.26 -5.16 27.48
CA GLY A 234 -20.37 -6.23 27.95
C GLY A 234 -18.91 -6.01 27.50
N GLN A 235 -17.95 -6.61 28.21
CA GLN A 235 -16.57 -6.68 27.70
C GLN A 235 -16.61 -7.26 26.28
N ASP A 236 -16.04 -6.54 25.32
CA ASP A 236 -15.96 -6.95 23.92
C ASP A 236 -14.96 -8.11 23.78
N ASN A 237 -15.37 -9.30 24.23
CA ASN A 237 -14.74 -10.56 23.91
C ASN A 237 -15.20 -11.09 22.53
N ARG A 238 -15.87 -10.26 21.71
CA ARG A 238 -16.26 -10.70 20.37
C ARG A 238 -15.04 -10.65 19.46
N THR A 239 -14.86 -11.74 18.71
CA THR A 239 -13.84 -11.84 17.66
C THR A 239 -13.96 -10.65 16.70
N PRO A 240 -12.84 -10.08 16.21
CA PRO A 240 -12.87 -9.03 15.19
C PRO A 240 -13.81 -9.39 14.04
N LEU A 241 -14.56 -8.40 13.53
CA LEU A 241 -15.50 -8.67 12.43
C LEU A 241 -14.73 -9.18 11.21
N ARG A 242 -15.28 -10.21 10.56
CA ARG A 242 -14.76 -10.68 9.27
C ARG A 242 -15.52 -9.98 8.13
N PRO A 243 -14.86 -9.65 7.02
CA PRO A 243 -15.55 -9.13 5.84
C PRO A 243 -16.68 -10.07 5.42
N GLY A 244 -17.83 -9.51 5.06
CA GLY A 244 -19.03 -10.26 4.65
C GLY A 244 -19.89 -10.85 5.79
N GLN A 245 -19.46 -10.76 7.05
CA GLN A 245 -20.34 -11.06 8.18
C GLN A 245 -21.37 -9.93 8.32
N LYS A 246 -22.68 -10.24 8.34
CA LYS A 246 -23.72 -9.24 8.66
C LYS A 246 -23.84 -9.10 10.18
N PRO A 247 -23.37 -8.01 10.80
CA PRO A 247 -23.67 -7.73 12.20
C PRO A 247 -25.16 -7.37 12.32
N THR A 248 -25.80 -7.79 13.41
CA THR A 248 -27.16 -7.35 13.74
C THR A 248 -27.10 -5.85 14.10
N PRO A 249 -27.68 -4.94 13.29
CA PRO A 249 -27.71 -3.52 13.62
C PRO A 249 -28.72 -3.30 14.75
N THR A 250 -28.34 -2.62 15.83
CA THR A 250 -29.28 -2.32 16.95
C THR A 250 -29.82 -0.89 16.90
N ARG A 251 -29.53 -0.11 15.86
CA ARG A 251 -30.18 1.18 15.64
C ARG A 251 -30.39 1.37 14.14
N ALA A 252 -31.65 1.31 13.72
CA ALA A 252 -32.05 1.86 12.45
C ALA A 252 -31.82 3.39 12.49
N PRO A 253 -31.40 4.03 11.39
CA PRO A 253 -31.42 5.48 11.32
C PRO A 253 -32.86 5.95 11.60
N ASP A 254 -33.00 7.01 12.40
CA ASP A 254 -34.30 7.64 12.64
C ASP A 254 -34.89 8.05 11.28
N SER A 255 -35.99 7.40 10.91
CA SER A 255 -36.77 7.70 9.73
C SER A 255 -37.60 8.96 9.99
N SER A 256 -36.93 10.11 10.08
CA SER A 256 -37.58 11.42 10.07
C SER A 256 -36.70 12.47 9.39
N THR A 257 -36.19 12.13 8.21
CA THR A 257 -35.93 13.15 7.19
C THR A 257 -36.24 12.51 5.85
N GLU A 258 -37.48 12.74 5.42
CA GLU A 258 -37.93 12.55 4.06
C GLU A 258 -36.96 13.31 3.12
N PRO A 259 -36.22 12.63 2.24
CA PRO A 259 -35.54 13.32 1.16
C PRO A 259 -36.64 13.77 0.21
N ALA A 260 -36.79 15.09 0.07
CA ALA A 260 -37.54 15.67 -1.03
C ALA A 260 -37.08 15.00 -2.33
N ALA A 261 -38.02 14.34 -3.00
CA ALA A 261 -37.84 13.80 -4.33
C ALA A 261 -37.55 14.97 -5.29
N GLY A 262 -36.26 15.27 -5.46
CA GLY A 262 -35.73 15.90 -6.64
C GLY A 262 -35.16 14.81 -7.52
N GLU A 263 -35.85 14.49 -8.61
CA GLU A 263 -35.27 13.75 -9.73
C GLU A 263 -34.09 14.56 -10.28
N GLU A 264 -32.88 14.10 -9.99
CA GLU A 264 -31.66 14.51 -10.70
C GLU A 264 -30.99 13.25 -11.28
N PRO A 265 -30.39 13.34 -12.47
CA PRO A 265 -30.23 12.21 -13.36
C PRO A 265 -29.20 11.20 -12.85
N ILE A 266 -29.50 9.92 -13.07
CA ILE A 266 -28.56 8.81 -12.92
C ILE A 266 -27.38 9.07 -13.87
N GLU A 267 -26.24 9.52 -13.32
CA GLU A 267 -24.96 9.46 -14.01
C GLU A 267 -24.58 7.97 -14.13
N GLU A 268 -24.82 7.40 -15.31
CA GLU A 268 -24.32 6.08 -15.67
C GLU A 268 -22.80 6.03 -15.44
N PRO A 269 -22.24 4.90 -14.96
CA PRO A 269 -20.80 4.71 -14.99
C PRO A 269 -20.32 4.93 -16.43
N PRO A 270 -19.18 5.62 -16.65
CA PRO A 270 -18.75 5.97 -18.00
C PRO A 270 -18.73 4.71 -18.84
N LYS A 271 -19.64 4.65 -19.83
CA LYS A 271 -19.72 3.54 -20.78
C LYS A 271 -18.32 3.37 -21.33
N GLY A 272 -17.69 2.26 -20.94
CA GLY A 272 -16.40 1.83 -21.46
C GLY A 272 -16.44 2.03 -22.96
N VAL A 273 -15.55 2.90 -23.39
CA VAL A 273 -15.54 3.50 -24.72
C VAL A 273 -15.69 2.39 -25.78
N GLN A 274 -16.81 2.37 -26.51
CA GLN A 274 -17.22 1.22 -27.35
C GLN A 274 -16.21 0.83 -28.44
N TYR A 275 -15.25 1.69 -28.75
CA TYR A 275 -14.18 1.41 -29.69
C TYR A 275 -12.99 0.65 -29.07
N MET A 276 -12.87 0.53 -27.74
CA MET A 276 -11.71 -0.10 -27.09
C MET A 276 -11.59 -1.60 -27.42
N GLY A 277 -12.71 -2.33 -27.48
CA GLY A 277 -12.71 -3.74 -27.88
C GLY A 277 -12.20 -3.95 -29.32
N PRO A 278 -12.81 -3.30 -30.33
CA PRO A 278 -12.31 -3.33 -31.70
C PRO A 278 -10.85 -2.86 -31.84
N LEU A 279 -10.44 -1.84 -31.08
CA LEU A 279 -9.09 -1.28 -31.14
C LEU A 279 -8.05 -2.27 -30.58
N VAL A 280 -8.35 -2.97 -29.49
CA VAL A 280 -7.51 -4.06 -28.96
C VAL A 280 -7.42 -5.22 -29.96
N ALA A 281 -8.52 -5.59 -30.62
CA ALA A 281 -8.52 -6.65 -31.63
C ALA A 281 -7.68 -6.29 -32.87
N ILE A 282 -7.79 -5.05 -33.37
CA ILE A 282 -7.01 -4.55 -34.51
C ILE A 282 -5.52 -4.47 -34.15
N MET A 283 -5.18 -3.99 -32.95
CA MET A 283 -3.77 -3.95 -32.48
C MET A 283 -3.19 -5.34 -32.29
N SER A 284 -3.98 -6.29 -31.79
CA SER A 284 -3.56 -7.69 -31.65
C SER A 284 -3.30 -8.34 -33.02
N LEU A 285 -4.19 -8.12 -33.99
CA LEU A 285 -4.03 -8.62 -35.36
C LEU A 285 -2.79 -8.01 -36.05
N PHE A 286 -2.56 -6.71 -35.84
CA PHE A 286 -1.39 -6.03 -36.39
C PHE A 286 -0.07 -6.61 -35.84
N LEU A 287 0.01 -6.87 -34.54
CA LEU A 287 1.20 -7.47 -33.93
C LEU A 287 1.47 -8.89 -34.46
N VAL A 288 0.42 -9.68 -34.67
CA VAL A 288 0.53 -11.02 -35.27
C VAL A 288 1.06 -10.93 -36.71
N LEU A 289 0.54 -10.01 -37.52
CA LEU A 289 1.00 -9.79 -38.90
C LEU A 289 2.45 -9.29 -38.96
N CYS A 290 2.85 -8.41 -38.03
CA CYS A 290 4.25 -7.98 -37.91
C CYS A 290 5.17 -9.15 -37.54
N GLY A 291 4.73 -10.07 -36.67
CA GLY A 291 5.46 -11.29 -36.34
C GLY A 291 5.68 -12.19 -37.56
N PHE A 292 4.63 -12.43 -38.35
CA PHE A 292 4.74 -13.21 -39.59
C PHE A 292 5.61 -12.53 -40.65
N ALA A 293 5.53 -11.20 -40.79
CA ALA A 293 6.39 -10.44 -41.71
C ALA A 293 7.87 -10.50 -41.29
N ALA A 294 8.16 -10.42 -39.99
CA ALA A 294 9.51 -10.57 -39.47
C ALA A 294 10.08 -11.98 -39.73
N LEU A 295 9.28 -13.02 -39.52
CA LEU A 295 9.65 -14.41 -39.84
C LEU A 295 9.87 -14.60 -41.35
N TYR A 296 8.99 -14.03 -42.19
CA TYR A 296 9.13 -14.06 -43.65
C TYR A 296 10.42 -13.39 -44.12
N ILE A 297 10.71 -12.17 -43.63
CA ILE A 297 11.95 -11.45 -43.97
C ILE A 297 13.18 -12.20 -43.45
N TYR A 298 13.12 -12.77 -42.26
CA TYR A 298 14.23 -13.57 -41.70
C TYR A 298 14.53 -14.80 -42.56
N HIS A 299 13.49 -15.52 -43.01
CA HIS A 299 13.68 -16.77 -43.75
C HIS A 299 13.97 -16.57 -45.25
N TYR A 300 13.38 -15.56 -45.90
CA TYR A 300 13.53 -15.30 -47.34
C TYR A 300 14.59 -14.24 -47.67
N HIS A 301 14.81 -13.25 -46.80
CA HIS A 301 15.82 -12.20 -47.00
C HIS A 301 17.02 -12.30 -46.04
N GLY A 302 17.05 -13.32 -45.18
CA GLY A 302 18.12 -13.55 -44.19
C GLY A 302 19.53 -13.65 -44.77
N GLY A 303 19.68 -14.10 -46.02
CA GLY A 303 20.98 -14.14 -46.72
C GLY A 303 21.61 -12.75 -46.92
N ARG A 304 20.79 -11.75 -47.30
CA ARG A 304 21.23 -10.36 -47.47
C ARG A 304 21.51 -9.68 -46.14
N ILE A 305 20.73 -9.99 -45.11
CA ILE A 305 20.91 -9.44 -43.76
C ILE A 305 22.20 -9.99 -43.11
N LYS A 306 22.50 -11.29 -43.28
CA LYS A 306 23.76 -11.90 -42.83
C LYS A 306 24.98 -11.35 -43.60
N ALA A 307 24.82 -10.92 -44.86
CA ALA A 307 25.89 -10.26 -45.62
C ALA A 307 26.16 -8.83 -45.11
N LEU A 308 25.10 -8.06 -44.85
CA LEU A 308 25.20 -6.70 -44.30
C LEU A 308 25.83 -6.67 -42.90
N MET A 309 25.46 -7.62 -42.02
CA MET A 309 26.05 -7.71 -40.68
C MET A 309 27.54 -8.08 -40.72
N ARG A 310 27.98 -8.93 -41.66
CA ARG A 310 29.40 -9.25 -41.85
C ARG A 310 30.20 -8.05 -42.33
N TRP A 311 29.66 -7.30 -43.30
CA TRP A 311 30.27 -6.07 -43.80
C TRP A 311 30.44 -4.98 -42.71
N ASN A 312 29.46 -4.82 -41.81
CA ASN A 312 29.58 -3.90 -40.68
C ASN A 312 30.62 -4.36 -39.64
N ARG A 313 30.80 -5.68 -39.46
CA ARG A 313 31.80 -6.23 -38.55
C ARG A 313 33.23 -6.04 -39.05
N GLU A 314 33.42 -6.20 -40.37
CA GLU A 314 34.72 -5.97 -41.04
C GLU A 314 35.14 -4.49 -40.96
N LYS A 315 34.23 -3.54 -41.26
CA LYS A 315 34.50 -2.09 -41.11
C LYS A 315 34.92 -1.67 -39.70
N THR A 316 34.34 -2.32 -38.69
CA THR A 316 34.65 -2.01 -37.28
C THR A 316 36.06 -2.53 -36.91
N GLN A 317 36.53 -3.60 -37.55
CA GLN A 317 37.90 -4.10 -37.36
C GLN A 317 38.93 -3.24 -38.11
N THR A 318 38.62 -2.75 -39.31
CA THR A 318 39.55 -1.89 -40.09
C THR A 318 39.81 -0.54 -39.39
N HIS A 319 38.76 0.09 -38.84
CA HIS A 319 38.91 1.33 -38.07
C HIS A 319 39.77 1.15 -36.79
N ARG A 320 39.75 -0.04 -36.19
CA ARG A 320 40.52 -0.34 -34.99
C ARG A 320 42.01 -0.59 -35.28
N ALA A 321 42.33 -1.03 -36.50
CA ALA A 321 43.71 -1.24 -36.96
C ALA A 321 44.39 0.07 -37.38
N GLU A 322 43.67 0.99 -38.04
CA GLU A 322 44.21 2.30 -38.47
C GLU A 322 44.48 3.27 -37.30
N THR A 323 43.79 3.11 -36.17
CA THR A 323 44.00 3.97 -34.99
C THR A 323 45.22 3.53 -34.16
N ALA A 324 45.75 2.32 -34.38
CA ALA A 324 46.90 1.78 -33.64
C ALA A 324 48.27 2.13 -34.26
N THR A 325 48.30 2.62 -35.50
CA THR A 325 49.54 2.90 -36.24
C THR A 325 49.91 4.38 -36.34
N ALA A 326 49.14 5.29 -35.73
CA ALA A 326 49.39 6.73 -35.76
C ALA A 326 49.52 7.32 -34.34
N GLY A 327 50.71 7.22 -33.75
CA GLY A 327 51.10 7.98 -32.55
C GLY A 327 52.61 8.30 -32.61
N PRO A 328 53.03 9.57 -32.43
CA PRO A 328 54.44 9.94 -32.58
C PRO A 328 55.25 9.64 -31.33
N ALA A 329 56.48 9.15 -31.54
CA ALA A 329 57.51 9.01 -30.52
C ALA A 329 58.26 10.34 -30.35
N THR A 330 58.24 10.93 -29.15
CA THR A 330 59.27 11.90 -28.71
C THR A 330 59.46 11.83 -27.20
N ALA A 331 60.71 11.62 -26.80
CA ALA A 331 61.21 11.71 -25.44
C ALA A 331 61.41 13.18 -25.03
N ALA A 332 61.11 13.51 -23.78
CA ALA A 332 61.72 14.63 -23.06
C ALA A 332 61.59 14.39 -21.54
N ALA A 333 62.72 14.42 -20.86
CA ALA A 333 62.87 14.31 -19.43
C ALA A 333 62.64 15.66 -18.74
N ALA A 334 61.98 15.66 -17.57
CA ALA A 334 62.21 16.63 -16.49
C ALA A 334 61.65 16.05 -15.17
N ALA A 335 62.52 15.98 -14.17
CA ALA A 335 62.24 15.56 -12.81
C ALA A 335 61.49 16.63 -12.01
N HIS A 336 60.70 16.24 -11.01
CA HIS A 336 60.74 16.76 -9.64
C HIS A 336 59.71 16.00 -8.75
N HIS A 337 60.25 15.34 -7.71
CA HIS A 337 59.75 15.17 -6.33
C HIS A 337 58.35 15.77 -6.01
N ASP A 338 57.41 15.14 -5.31
CA ASP A 338 57.54 14.46 -4.01
C ASP A 338 56.21 13.79 -3.59
N LEU A 339 56.33 12.82 -2.67
CA LEU A 339 55.35 12.33 -1.68
C LEU A 339 54.23 11.35 -2.12
N GLU A 340 54.60 10.07 -2.14
CA GLU A 340 53.70 8.94 -1.83
C GLU A 340 53.15 9.08 -0.40
N ALA A 341 51.84 9.25 -0.30
CA ALA A 341 51.08 9.01 0.93
C ALA A 341 50.05 7.90 0.66
N ASN A 342 50.18 6.84 1.45
CA ASN A 342 49.35 5.65 1.53
C ASN A 342 47.85 5.88 1.24
N VAL A 343 47.34 5.20 0.20
CA VAL A 343 45.90 4.90 0.07
C VAL A 343 45.72 3.37 0.12
N PRO A 344 44.85 2.82 0.98
CA PRO A 344 44.64 1.38 1.08
C PRO A 344 44.06 0.81 -0.22
N VAL A 345 44.69 -0.25 -0.73
CA VAL A 345 44.18 -1.05 -1.86
C VAL A 345 42.94 -1.83 -1.38
N PRO A 346 41.75 -1.67 -1.98
CA PRO A 346 40.60 -2.49 -1.64
C PRO A 346 40.84 -3.95 -2.09
N PRO A 347 40.45 -4.96 -1.29
CA PRO A 347 40.65 -6.36 -1.66
C PRO A 347 39.87 -6.73 -2.92
N PRO A 348 40.35 -7.71 -3.71
CA PRO A 348 39.74 -8.10 -4.96
C PRO A 348 38.31 -8.62 -4.72
N ARG A 349 37.34 -7.97 -5.39
CA ARG A 349 35.94 -8.39 -5.41
C ARG A 349 35.84 -9.80 -6.01
N THR A 350 35.51 -10.79 -5.18
CA THR A 350 35.17 -12.14 -5.65
C THR A 350 33.94 -12.07 -6.54
N LYS A 351 34.03 -12.71 -7.72
CA LYS A 351 32.92 -12.83 -8.67
C LYS A 351 31.78 -13.60 -8.01
N ARG A 352 30.62 -12.97 -7.88
CA ARG A 352 29.36 -13.59 -7.45
C ARG A 352 29.00 -14.71 -8.44
N ILE A 353 29.02 -15.96 -7.97
CA ILE A 353 28.46 -17.11 -8.70
C ILE A 353 26.94 -16.93 -8.70
N SER A 354 26.38 -16.42 -9.81
CA SER A 354 24.94 -16.12 -9.92
C SER A 354 24.13 -17.20 -10.64
N ASN A 355 24.68 -18.38 -10.90
CA ASN A 355 24.02 -19.38 -11.76
C ASN A 355 23.80 -20.76 -11.11
N GLN A 356 23.75 -20.87 -9.77
CA GLN A 356 23.40 -22.14 -9.10
C GLN A 356 22.28 -22.03 -8.04
N ILE A 357 21.59 -20.88 -7.93
CA ILE A 357 20.41 -20.72 -7.05
C ILE A 357 19.18 -20.44 -7.91
N ARG A 358 18.93 -21.30 -8.91
CA ARG A 358 17.66 -21.31 -9.64
C ARG A 358 16.96 -22.68 -9.67
N ASP A 359 17.56 -23.71 -9.08
CA ASP A 359 17.00 -25.07 -9.12
C ASP A 359 16.64 -25.65 -7.74
N ILE A 360 16.40 -24.83 -6.70
CA ILE A 360 15.92 -25.33 -5.39
C ILE A 360 14.53 -24.79 -4.97
N ASP A 361 14.00 -23.71 -5.55
CA ASP A 361 12.72 -23.14 -5.11
C ASP A 361 11.49 -23.53 -5.97
N ALA A 362 11.56 -24.63 -6.72
CA ALA A 362 10.44 -25.13 -7.54
C ALA A 362 9.89 -26.50 -7.12
N GLN A 363 10.17 -26.96 -5.89
CA GLN A 363 9.48 -28.12 -5.30
C GLN A 363 9.31 -27.96 -3.79
N GLU A 364 8.43 -27.05 -3.34
CA GLU A 364 7.68 -27.27 -2.09
C GLU A 364 6.47 -26.33 -2.00
N SER A 365 5.44 -26.62 -2.78
CA SER A 365 4.09 -26.12 -2.51
C SER A 365 3.06 -27.04 -3.14
N SER A 366 2.90 -28.23 -2.57
CA SER A 366 1.70 -29.05 -2.77
C SER A 366 1.58 -30.10 -1.68
N VAL A 367 0.39 -30.14 -1.08
CA VAL A 367 -0.19 -31.19 -0.22
C VAL A 367 0.01 -31.04 1.29
N LEU A 368 -0.93 -30.32 1.92
CA LEU A 368 -1.52 -30.78 3.18
C LEU A 368 -3.05 -30.57 3.13
N SER A 369 -3.75 -31.61 2.68
CA SER A 369 -5.10 -31.89 3.14
C SER A 369 -5.26 -33.40 3.25
N GLY A 370 -5.65 -33.86 4.44
CA GLY A 370 -6.47 -35.06 4.59
C GLY A 370 -5.81 -36.35 5.08
N SER A 371 -6.08 -36.65 6.34
CA SER A 371 -6.44 -37.98 6.86
C SER A 371 -5.34 -38.89 7.40
N THR A 372 -5.26 -38.97 8.73
CA THR A 372 -5.07 -40.24 9.44
C THR A 372 -5.80 -40.26 10.79
N LYS A 373 -6.85 -41.08 10.82
CA LYS A 373 -7.35 -41.92 11.92
C LYS A 373 -6.95 -41.55 13.35
N ARG A 374 -7.97 -41.12 14.09
CA ARG A 374 -8.10 -41.24 15.54
C ARG A 374 -8.04 -42.72 15.93
N GLN A 375 -7.01 -43.13 16.67
CA GLN A 375 -7.01 -44.38 17.43
C GLN A 375 -7.81 -44.18 18.71
N SER A 376 -8.74 -45.09 18.95
CA SER A 376 -9.52 -45.21 20.18
C SER A 376 -8.62 -45.53 21.39
N PRO A 377 -8.98 -45.12 22.61
CA PRO A 377 -8.32 -45.62 23.81
C PRO A 377 -8.70 -47.09 24.03
N LEU A 378 -7.68 -47.91 24.29
CA LEU A 378 -7.83 -49.28 24.77
C LEU A 378 -8.45 -49.27 26.18
N ASP A 379 -9.57 -49.96 26.31
CA ASP A 379 -10.09 -50.49 27.57
C ASP A 379 -9.04 -51.37 28.24
N ILE A 380 -8.57 -50.96 29.42
CA ILE A 380 -7.95 -51.87 30.38
C ILE A 380 -9.04 -52.25 31.39
N THR A 381 -9.65 -53.39 31.12
CA THR A 381 -10.49 -54.12 32.07
C THR A 381 -9.60 -54.73 33.15
N VAL A 382 -9.60 -54.15 34.35
CA VAL A 382 -9.25 -54.88 35.58
C VAL A 382 -10.53 -55.04 36.38
N SER A 383 -10.94 -56.30 36.57
CA SER A 383 -12.13 -56.68 37.33
C SER A 383 -11.72 -57.43 38.59
N ARG A 384 -12.45 -57.14 39.69
CA ARG A 384 -12.57 -57.84 41.00
C ARG A 384 -11.45 -57.61 42.02
N LYS A 385 -11.69 -57.44 43.33
CA LYS A 385 -12.89 -57.49 44.20
C LYS A 385 -12.55 -56.81 45.57
N PRO A 386 -13.50 -56.62 46.51
CA PRO A 386 -13.40 -55.71 47.66
C PRO A 386 -12.97 -56.35 48.99
N SER A 387 -12.46 -55.52 49.89
CA SER A 387 -12.45 -55.64 51.37
C SER A 387 -12.09 -54.23 51.89
N GLY A 388 -12.88 -53.52 52.70
CA GLY A 388 -13.46 -53.92 53.98
C GLY A 388 -12.60 -53.31 55.10
N THR A 389 -13.25 -52.60 56.04
CA THR A 389 -12.79 -52.17 57.40
C THR A 389 -11.61 -51.19 57.46
N ASP A 390 -11.58 -50.09 58.20
CA ASP A 390 -12.30 -49.63 59.42
C ASP A 390 -12.54 -48.10 59.37
#